data_AF-A0A8T7FS37-F1
#
_entry.id   AF-A0A8T7FS37-F1
#
_cell.length_a   1.000
_cell.length_b   1.000
_cell.length_c   1.000
_cell.angle_alpha   90.00
_cell.angle_beta   90.00
_cell.angle_gamma   90.00
#
_symmetry.space_group_name_H-M   'P 1'
#
loop_
_entity.id
_entity.type
_entity.pdbx_description
1 polymer ?
#
loop_
_entity_poly.entity_id
_entity_poly.type
_entity_poly.pdbx_seq_one_letter_code
_entity_poly.pdbx_strand_id
1 'polypeptide(L)'
;MKRNTHIVVLAGWMIVTLACGALAPTAAPEQPGVETIVAATLTAIASQTEPTPVQPSGIAVSASGKKLTIPQGLAAGATPVSISASLDPQAPIWEIYPAYVEFDLEGYPLQGTFFEPKIFIYPAAEFEQVNEGAAQIIGELRALLADPGAPLPASLPFLPLFNAGQVFHSNEKFLTFQNGG
;
A
#
# COMPACT_ATOMS: atom_id res chain seq x y z
N MET A 1 22.48 18.27 72.54
CA MET A 1 21.57 19.44 72.42
C MET A 1 22.45 20.62 72.00
N LYS A 2 22.38 21.23 70.82
CA LYS A 2 21.27 21.65 69.95
C LYS A 2 21.55 21.31 68.47
N ARG A 3 20.48 21.24 67.68
CA ARG A 3 20.38 20.88 66.26
C ARG A 3 19.91 22.11 65.45
N ASN A 4 20.07 22.05 64.12
CA ASN A 4 19.35 22.79 63.03
C ASN A 4 19.94 24.15 62.57
N THR A 5 19.97 24.59 61.27
CA THR A 5 19.37 24.09 60.00
C THR A 5 19.71 24.97 58.74
N HIS A 6 19.81 24.32 57.55
CA HIS A 6 19.58 24.65 56.08
C HIS A 6 19.76 26.08 55.48
N ILE A 7 20.54 26.32 54.40
CA ILE A 7 20.36 26.15 52.91
C ILE A 7 19.34 27.11 52.23
N VAL A 8 19.70 27.61 51.01
CA VAL A 8 18.94 28.30 49.90
C VAL A 8 19.45 29.74 49.63
N VAL A 9 19.66 30.31 48.42
CA VAL A 9 20.15 29.95 47.06
C VAL A 9 19.98 31.24 46.18
N LEU A 10 20.81 31.40 45.12
CA LEU A 10 20.70 32.33 43.95
C LEU A 10 20.84 33.85 44.21
N ALA A 11 21.21 34.72 43.26
CA ALA A 11 22.07 34.77 42.07
C ALA A 11 21.81 36.17 41.47
N GLY A 12 22.84 36.85 40.96
CA GLY A 12 22.62 38.12 40.27
C GLY A 12 23.93 38.75 39.83
N TRP A 13 24.30 38.53 38.57
CA TRP A 13 25.52 39.06 37.97
C TRP A 13 25.19 39.72 36.65
N MET A 14 25.34 41.04 36.58
CA MET A 14 25.43 41.80 35.33
C MET A 14 26.03 43.18 35.63
N ILE A 15 27.07 43.58 34.88
CA ILE A 15 27.50 44.94 34.46
C ILE A 15 28.81 44.71 33.68
N VAL A 16 28.79 44.63 32.34
CA VAL A 16 28.92 45.70 31.32
C VAL A 16 30.28 46.39 31.31
N THR A 17 31.04 46.19 30.22
CA THR A 17 32.11 47.10 29.78
C THR A 17 32.04 47.36 28.28
N LEU A 18 32.11 48.66 27.97
CA LEU A 18 32.07 49.35 26.69
C LEU A 18 33.38 49.17 25.90
N ALA A 19 33.30 48.98 24.57
CA ALA A 19 34.34 49.44 23.64
C ALA A 19 33.78 49.61 22.22
N CYS A 20 34.07 50.75 21.62
CA CYS A 20 33.60 51.24 20.33
C CYS A 20 34.61 50.88 19.22
N GLY A 21 34.14 50.42 18.06
CA GLY A 21 34.96 50.16 16.88
C GLY A 21 34.15 50.34 15.61
N ALA A 22 34.64 51.20 14.71
CA ALA A 22 33.97 51.65 13.48
C ALA A 22 33.63 50.49 12.52
N LEU A 23 32.37 50.42 12.09
CA LEU A 23 31.92 49.52 11.02
C LEU A 23 31.94 50.28 9.69
N ALA A 24 32.66 49.71 8.71
CA ALA A 24 32.49 50.04 7.30
C ALA A 24 31.03 49.82 6.85
N PRO A 25 30.55 50.46 5.77
CA PRO A 25 29.25 50.10 5.22
C PRO A 25 29.34 48.68 4.65
N THR A 26 28.92 47.70 5.44
CA THR A 26 28.63 46.34 4.97
C THR A 26 27.48 46.46 3.97
N ALA A 27 27.71 46.03 2.74
CA ALA A 27 26.68 45.90 1.72
C ALA A 27 25.48 45.13 2.30
N ALA A 28 24.28 45.69 2.14
CA ALA A 28 23.06 45.02 2.53
C ALA A 28 22.99 43.65 1.82
N PRO A 29 22.66 42.55 2.52
CA PRO A 29 22.43 41.28 1.85
C PRO A 29 21.24 41.47 0.90
N GLU A 30 21.46 41.27 -0.40
CA GLU A 30 20.39 41.18 -1.39
C GLU A 30 19.45 40.05 -0.95
N GLN A 31 18.28 40.40 -0.42
CA GLN A 31 17.25 39.41 -0.16
C GLN A 31 16.78 38.86 -1.51
N PRO A 32 16.86 37.54 -1.73
CA PRO A 32 16.27 36.93 -2.91
C PRO A 32 14.79 37.30 -2.96
N GLY A 33 14.34 37.81 -4.11
CA GLY A 33 12.93 38.13 -4.32
C GLY A 33 12.07 36.88 -4.11
N VAL A 34 10.81 37.09 -3.73
CA VAL A 34 9.85 35.99 -3.54
C VAL A 34 9.78 35.09 -4.79
N GLU A 35 9.94 35.66 -5.98
CA GLU A 35 10.02 34.92 -7.25
C GLU A 35 11.21 33.96 -7.31
N THR A 36 12.37 34.35 -6.78
CA THR A 36 13.57 33.51 -6.72
C THR A 36 13.36 32.34 -5.75
N ILE A 37 12.67 32.55 -4.64
CA ILE A 37 12.36 31.49 -3.66
C ILE A 37 11.32 30.52 -4.23
N VAL A 38 10.29 31.02 -4.92
CA VAL A 38 9.26 30.20 -5.58
C VAL A 38 9.87 29.38 -6.71
N ALA A 39 10.71 29.98 -7.55
CA ALA A 39 11.42 29.27 -8.61
C ALA A 39 12.37 28.19 -8.06
N ALA A 40 13.17 28.52 -7.03
CA ALA A 40 14.04 27.56 -6.37
C ALA A 40 13.26 26.42 -5.71
N THR A 41 12.10 26.73 -5.13
CA THR A 41 11.21 25.72 -4.53
C THR A 41 10.65 24.82 -5.62
N LEU A 42 10.11 25.36 -6.73
CA LEU A 42 9.60 24.60 -7.88
C LEU A 42 10.66 23.68 -8.51
N THR A 43 11.90 24.17 -8.65
CA THR A 43 13.02 23.34 -9.13
C THR A 43 13.38 22.23 -8.12
N ALA A 44 13.29 22.50 -6.81
CA ALA A 44 13.56 21.50 -5.78
C ALA A 44 12.47 20.40 -5.70
N ILE A 45 11.19 20.72 -5.91
CA ILE A 45 10.12 19.70 -6.03
C ILE A 45 10.22 18.92 -7.34
N ALA A 46 10.55 19.56 -8.46
CA ALA A 46 10.75 18.88 -9.74
C ALA A 46 11.98 17.94 -9.74
N SER A 47 12.91 18.14 -8.80
CA SER A 47 14.12 17.33 -8.63
C SER A 47 13.99 16.25 -7.56
N GLN A 48 12.81 16.11 -6.92
CA GLN A 48 12.50 14.93 -6.12
C GLN A 48 12.33 13.74 -7.07
N THR A 49 13.31 12.85 -7.05
CA THR A 49 13.19 11.54 -7.69
C THR A 49 12.01 10.83 -7.06
N GLU A 50 11.01 10.47 -7.87
CA GLU A 50 9.92 9.59 -7.44
C GLU A 50 10.53 8.37 -6.73
N PRO A 51 10.05 7.98 -5.53
CA PRO A 51 10.61 6.85 -4.82
C PRO A 51 10.56 5.63 -5.74
N THR A 52 11.73 5.10 -6.11
CA THR A 52 11.81 3.86 -6.88
C THR A 52 11.02 2.80 -6.14
N PRO A 53 10.01 2.17 -6.76
CA PRO A 53 9.24 1.11 -6.11
C PRO A 53 10.22 0.04 -5.64
N VAL A 54 10.27 -0.22 -4.33
CA VAL A 54 11.06 -1.33 -3.79
C VAL A 54 10.40 -2.59 -4.31
N GLN A 55 11.03 -3.22 -5.31
CA GLN A 55 10.51 -4.47 -5.84
C GLN A 55 10.55 -5.52 -4.72
N PRO A 56 9.42 -6.20 -4.42
CA PRO A 56 9.40 -7.19 -3.37
C PRO A 56 10.47 -8.26 -3.65
N SER A 57 11.35 -8.51 -2.70
CA SER A 57 12.33 -9.60 -2.78
C SER A 57 11.59 -10.93 -2.61
N GLY A 58 11.84 -11.89 -3.51
CA GLY A 58 11.14 -13.16 -3.46
C GLY A 58 11.37 -14.03 -4.68
N ILE A 59 10.54 -15.06 -4.80
CA ILE A 59 10.60 -16.04 -5.88
C ILE A 59 9.67 -15.59 -6.99
N ALA A 60 10.21 -15.33 -8.18
CA ALA A 60 9.43 -14.96 -9.34
C ALA A 60 8.71 -16.20 -9.91
N VAL A 61 7.39 -16.09 -10.10
CA VAL A 61 6.56 -17.11 -10.75
C VAL A 61 5.76 -16.47 -11.87
N SER A 62 5.52 -17.21 -12.96
CA SER A 62 4.79 -16.68 -14.10
C SER A 62 4.00 -17.75 -14.82
N ALA A 63 2.80 -17.39 -15.28
CA ALA A 63 1.95 -18.25 -16.10
C ALA A 63 1.05 -17.40 -17.00
N SER A 64 0.92 -17.79 -18.28
CA SER A 64 0.00 -17.17 -19.24
C SER A 64 0.10 -15.63 -19.29
N GLY A 65 1.32 -15.09 -19.20
CA GLY A 65 1.60 -13.64 -19.21
C GLY A 65 1.45 -12.94 -17.85
N LYS A 66 0.89 -13.61 -16.83
CA LYS A 66 0.82 -13.10 -15.46
C LYS A 66 2.11 -13.39 -14.73
N LYS A 67 2.61 -12.42 -13.97
CA LYS A 67 3.86 -12.51 -13.21
C LYS A 67 3.61 -12.09 -11.78
N LEU A 68 4.03 -12.93 -10.85
CA LEU A 68 3.96 -12.67 -9.42
C LEU A 68 5.35 -12.84 -8.81
N THR A 69 5.58 -12.21 -7.67
CA THR A 69 6.75 -12.48 -6.84
C THR A 69 6.25 -12.93 -5.47
N ILE A 70 6.55 -14.17 -5.13
CA ILE A 70 6.21 -14.77 -3.84
C ILE A 70 7.22 -14.25 -2.82
N PRO A 71 6.81 -13.43 -1.83
CA PRO A 71 7.74 -12.88 -0.85
C PRO A 71 8.42 -13.96 -0.03
N GLN A 72 9.67 -13.72 0.34
CA GLN A 72 10.39 -14.61 1.25
C GLN A 72 9.63 -14.77 2.57
N GLY A 73 9.46 -16.02 3.02
CA GLY A 73 8.75 -16.36 4.26
C GLY A 73 7.24 -16.57 4.11
N LEU A 74 6.63 -16.21 2.96
CA LEU A 74 5.23 -16.53 2.68
C LEU A 74 5.05 -18.00 2.27
N ALA A 75 5.84 -18.44 1.30
CA ALA A 75 5.84 -19.78 0.74
C ALA A 75 7.21 -20.07 0.10
N ALA A 76 7.53 -21.35 -0.13
CA ALA A 76 8.73 -21.81 -0.82
C ALA A 76 8.67 -21.62 -2.34
N GLY A 77 7.50 -21.25 -2.88
CA GLY A 77 7.25 -21.08 -4.30
C GLY A 77 5.76 -21.10 -4.59
N ALA A 78 5.42 -21.14 -5.88
CA ALA A 78 4.06 -21.42 -6.30
C ALA A 78 4.05 -22.14 -7.65
N THR A 79 3.20 -23.16 -7.79
CA THR A 79 3.01 -23.87 -9.05
C THR A 79 1.72 -23.38 -9.73
N PRO A 80 1.80 -22.89 -10.98
CA PRO A 80 0.63 -22.46 -11.72
C PRO A 80 -0.16 -23.64 -12.29
N VAL A 81 -1.48 -23.56 -12.20
CA VAL A 81 -2.42 -24.54 -12.76
C VAL A 81 -3.48 -23.81 -13.58
N SER A 82 -3.70 -24.26 -14.81
CA SER A 82 -4.79 -23.74 -15.65
C SER A 82 -6.07 -24.51 -15.37
N ILE A 83 -7.13 -23.80 -14.99
CA ILE A 83 -8.44 -24.37 -14.70
C ILE A 83 -9.39 -24.05 -15.84
N SER A 84 -10.05 -25.09 -16.37
CA SER A 84 -11.07 -24.95 -17.41
C SER A 84 -12.33 -24.26 -16.88
N ALA A 85 -13.06 -23.58 -17.75
CA ALA A 85 -14.34 -22.98 -17.40
C ALA A 85 -15.35 -24.03 -16.92
N SER A 86 -16.21 -23.61 -15.99
CA SER A 86 -17.39 -24.36 -15.55
C SER A 86 -18.62 -23.47 -15.79
N LEU A 87 -19.48 -23.89 -16.71
CA LEU A 87 -20.59 -23.07 -17.24
C LEU A 87 -21.95 -23.77 -17.11
N ASP A 88 -22.05 -24.78 -16.25
CA ASP A 88 -23.31 -25.49 -16.03
C ASP A 88 -24.32 -24.55 -15.32
N PRO A 89 -25.42 -24.16 -15.97
CA PRO A 89 -26.41 -23.27 -15.36
C PRO A 89 -27.21 -23.92 -14.23
N GLN A 90 -27.05 -25.23 -13.99
CA GLN A 90 -27.64 -25.94 -12.84
C GLN A 90 -26.65 -26.11 -11.69
N ALA A 91 -25.36 -25.81 -11.89
CA ALA A 91 -24.38 -25.82 -10.82
C ALA A 91 -24.69 -24.70 -9.81
N PRO A 92 -24.27 -24.85 -8.54
CA PRO A 92 -24.29 -23.75 -7.61
C PRO A 92 -23.53 -22.53 -8.16
N ILE A 93 -23.96 -21.32 -7.81
CA ILE A 93 -23.37 -20.09 -8.39
C ILE A 93 -21.88 -19.93 -8.09
N TRP A 94 -21.35 -20.53 -7.02
CA TRP A 94 -19.91 -20.54 -6.72
C TRP A 94 -19.10 -21.55 -7.55
N GLU A 95 -19.76 -22.41 -8.33
CA GLU A 95 -19.15 -23.38 -9.25
C GLU A 95 -19.29 -22.97 -10.73
N ILE A 96 -19.82 -21.77 -10.99
CA ILE A 96 -19.94 -21.20 -12.35
C ILE A 96 -18.87 -20.13 -12.53
N TYR A 97 -17.87 -20.39 -13.37
CA TYR A 97 -16.72 -19.50 -13.56
C TYR A 97 -16.08 -19.68 -14.95
N PRO A 98 -15.42 -18.63 -15.49
CA PRO A 98 -14.67 -18.74 -16.74
C PRO A 98 -13.38 -19.54 -16.51
N ALA A 99 -12.63 -19.81 -17.57
CA ALA A 99 -11.29 -20.39 -17.42
C ALA A 99 -10.38 -19.41 -16.66
N TYR A 100 -9.55 -19.91 -15.77
CA TYR A 100 -8.68 -19.08 -14.93
C TYR A 100 -7.34 -19.75 -14.64
N VAL A 101 -6.43 -19.01 -14.02
CA VAL A 101 -5.15 -19.54 -13.55
C VAL A 101 -5.15 -19.52 -12.03
N GLU A 102 -4.79 -20.65 -11.45
CA GLU A 102 -4.53 -20.83 -10.04
C GLU A 102 -3.02 -20.92 -9.79
N PHE A 103 -2.56 -20.44 -8.64
CA PHE A 103 -1.22 -20.70 -8.15
C PHE A 103 -1.33 -21.40 -6.79
N ASP A 104 -0.90 -22.66 -6.73
CA ASP A 104 -0.79 -23.43 -5.49
C ASP A 104 0.48 -22.99 -4.75
N LEU A 105 0.35 -22.48 -3.52
CA LEU A 105 1.50 -22.03 -2.73
C LEU A 105 2.23 -23.22 -2.11
N GLU A 106 3.50 -23.39 -2.46
CA GLU A 106 4.31 -24.51 -2.01
C GLU A 106 4.98 -24.21 -0.67
N GLY A 107 5.03 -25.19 0.23
CA GLY A 107 5.73 -25.02 1.52
C GLY A 107 5.15 -23.88 2.37
N TYR A 108 3.85 -23.61 2.24
CA TYR A 108 3.18 -22.63 3.07
C TYR A 108 3.26 -23.05 4.56
N PRO A 109 3.64 -22.15 5.50
CA PRO A 109 3.95 -22.56 6.87
C PRO A 109 2.76 -23.11 7.67
N LEU A 110 1.53 -22.70 7.33
CA LEU A 110 0.34 -23.14 8.03
C LEU A 110 -0.07 -24.54 7.57
N GLN A 111 -0.20 -25.47 8.52
CA GLN A 111 -0.53 -26.88 8.26
C GLN A 111 -1.80 -27.29 9.02
N GLY A 112 -2.39 -28.42 8.62
CA GLY A 112 -3.56 -29.00 9.30
C GLY A 112 -4.84 -28.18 9.13
N THR A 113 -4.95 -27.45 8.02
CA THR A 113 -6.11 -26.61 7.68
C THR A 113 -7.07 -27.32 6.75
N PHE A 114 -8.31 -26.84 6.71
CA PHE A 114 -9.33 -27.33 5.79
C PHE A 114 -9.13 -26.79 4.36
N PHE A 115 -8.55 -25.60 4.23
CA PHE A 115 -8.28 -24.95 2.95
C PHE A 115 -6.79 -24.96 2.64
N GLU A 116 -6.48 -25.18 1.36
CA GLU A 116 -5.14 -25.04 0.82
C GLU A 116 -4.86 -23.58 0.43
N PRO A 117 -3.62 -23.11 0.60
CA PRO A 117 -3.22 -21.74 0.30
C PRO A 117 -3.05 -21.55 -1.21
N LYS A 118 -3.94 -20.76 -1.81
CA LYS A 118 -4.05 -20.60 -3.27
C LYS A 118 -4.23 -19.15 -3.68
N ILE A 119 -3.76 -18.79 -4.87
CA ILE A 119 -4.05 -17.51 -5.53
C ILE A 119 -4.84 -17.79 -6.80
N PHE A 120 -5.99 -17.15 -6.94
CA PHE A 120 -6.87 -17.28 -8.11
C PHE A 120 -6.80 -16.02 -8.97
N ILE A 121 -6.62 -16.17 -10.29
CA ILE A 121 -6.61 -15.05 -11.24
C ILE A 121 -7.66 -15.29 -12.32
N TYR A 122 -8.81 -14.65 -12.15
CA TYR A 122 -9.93 -14.68 -13.10
C TYR A 122 -9.89 -13.52 -14.11
N PRO A 123 -10.22 -13.75 -15.38
CA PRO A 123 -10.53 -12.67 -16.31
C PRO A 123 -11.86 -12.00 -15.92
N ALA A 124 -11.80 -10.74 -15.45
CA ALA A 124 -12.96 -10.04 -14.91
C ALA A 124 -14.13 -9.98 -15.91
N ALA A 125 -13.89 -9.52 -17.14
CA ALA A 125 -14.94 -9.35 -18.16
C ALA A 125 -15.66 -10.67 -18.51
N GLU A 126 -14.93 -11.78 -18.57
CA GLU A 126 -15.52 -13.10 -18.83
C GLU A 126 -16.30 -13.60 -17.61
N PHE A 127 -15.82 -13.32 -16.39
CA PHE A 127 -16.50 -13.74 -15.17
C PHE A 127 -17.86 -13.05 -15.03
N GLU A 128 -17.95 -11.77 -15.37
CA GLU A 128 -19.22 -11.03 -15.39
C GLU A 128 -20.23 -11.62 -16.39
N GLN A 129 -19.76 -12.13 -17.52
CA GLN A 129 -20.64 -12.68 -18.56
C GLN A 129 -21.27 -14.01 -18.16
N VAL A 130 -20.55 -14.81 -17.36
CA VAL A 130 -20.97 -16.18 -17.03
C VAL A 130 -21.62 -16.30 -15.65
N ASN A 131 -21.42 -15.31 -14.77
CA ASN A 131 -21.89 -15.37 -13.39
C ASN A 131 -22.45 -14.02 -12.92
N GLU A 132 -23.76 -13.96 -12.72
CA GLU A 132 -24.46 -12.74 -12.29
C GLU A 132 -23.99 -12.23 -10.92
N GLY A 133 -23.71 -13.13 -9.98
CA GLY A 133 -23.18 -12.77 -8.67
C GLY A 133 -21.78 -12.16 -8.78
N ALA A 134 -20.94 -12.69 -9.68
CA ALA A 134 -19.64 -12.10 -9.96
C ALA A 134 -19.79 -10.73 -10.63
N ALA A 135 -20.74 -10.59 -11.56
CA ALA A 135 -21.02 -9.31 -12.23
C ALA A 135 -21.38 -8.21 -11.23
N GLN A 136 -22.22 -8.52 -10.24
CA GLN A 136 -22.56 -7.57 -9.18
C GLN A 136 -21.30 -7.16 -8.37
N ILE A 137 -20.54 -8.14 -7.87
CA ILE A 137 -19.37 -7.88 -7.01
C ILE A 137 -18.28 -7.11 -7.79
N ILE A 138 -18.06 -7.41 -9.06
CA ILE A 138 -17.11 -6.67 -9.91
C ILE A 138 -17.60 -5.25 -10.16
N GLY A 139 -18.89 -5.05 -10.35
CA GLY A 139 -19.51 -3.71 -10.42
C GLY A 139 -19.28 -2.89 -9.15
N GLU A 140 -19.50 -3.50 -7.98
CA GLU A 140 -19.23 -2.89 -6.68
C GLU A 140 -17.74 -2.55 -6.50
N LEU A 141 -16.84 -3.45 -6.91
CA LEU A 141 -15.40 -3.20 -6.87
C LEU A 141 -15.00 -2.03 -7.79
N ARG A 142 -15.53 -1.96 -9.01
CA ARG A 142 -15.28 -0.82 -9.92
C ARG A 142 -15.79 0.49 -9.35
N ALA A 143 -16.97 0.49 -8.73
CA ALA A 143 -17.51 1.68 -8.07
C ALA A 143 -16.62 2.13 -6.90
N LEU A 144 -16.11 1.19 -6.09
CA LEU A 144 -15.16 1.48 -5.02
C LEU A 144 -13.83 2.05 -5.54
N LEU A 145 -13.32 1.50 -6.65
CA LEU A 145 -12.08 1.96 -7.28
C LEU A 145 -12.22 3.32 -7.99
N ALA A 146 -13.43 3.73 -8.36
CA ALA A 146 -13.69 5.00 -9.02
C ALA A 146 -13.53 6.22 -8.10
N ASP A 147 -13.60 6.04 -6.79
CA ASP A 147 -13.32 7.07 -5.78
C ASP A 147 -12.39 6.56 -4.68
N PRO A 148 -11.06 6.50 -4.94
CA PRO A 148 -10.07 6.05 -3.96
C PRO A 148 -9.98 6.91 -2.69
N GLY A 149 -10.61 8.11 -2.68
CA GLY A 149 -10.67 9.00 -1.53
C GLY A 149 -11.85 8.72 -0.59
N ALA A 150 -12.82 7.92 -1.02
CA ALA A 150 -13.96 7.54 -0.20
C ALA A 150 -13.54 6.64 0.96
N PRO A 151 -14.24 6.70 2.12
CA PRO A 151 -14.08 5.72 3.18
C PRO A 151 -14.35 4.31 2.66
N LEU A 152 -13.49 3.36 3.01
CA LEU A 152 -13.72 1.95 2.70
C LEU A 152 -14.98 1.45 3.41
N PRO A 153 -15.82 0.65 2.72
CA PRO A 153 -16.99 0.03 3.35
C PRO A 153 -16.54 -1.00 4.40
N ALA A 154 -17.43 -1.28 5.36
CA ALA A 154 -17.18 -2.32 6.37
C ALA A 154 -17.08 -3.74 5.79
N SER A 155 -17.57 -3.95 4.57
CA SER A 155 -17.43 -5.20 3.82
C SER A 155 -16.94 -4.86 2.43
N LEU A 156 -15.79 -5.41 2.06
CA LEU A 156 -15.21 -5.21 0.74
C LEU A 156 -15.82 -6.20 -0.27
N PRO A 157 -15.98 -5.78 -1.55
CA PRO A 157 -16.30 -6.70 -2.63
C PRO A 157 -15.26 -7.84 -2.68
N PHE A 158 -15.72 -9.09 -2.61
CA PHE A 158 -14.85 -10.25 -2.45
C PHE A 158 -15.15 -11.33 -3.47
N LEU A 159 -14.11 -11.79 -4.16
CA LEU A 159 -14.16 -12.87 -5.15
C LEU A 159 -13.07 -13.91 -4.87
N PRO A 160 -13.25 -15.17 -5.34
CA PRO A 160 -14.42 -15.68 -6.04
C PRO A 160 -15.63 -15.85 -5.11
N LEU A 161 -16.80 -16.15 -5.69
CA LEU A 161 -17.95 -16.55 -4.90
C LEU A 161 -17.62 -17.85 -4.18
N PHE A 162 -17.99 -17.91 -2.90
CA PHE A 162 -17.75 -19.07 -2.07
C PHE A 162 -18.96 -19.31 -1.17
N ASN A 163 -19.23 -20.57 -0.84
CA ASN A 163 -20.36 -20.96 -0.01
C ASN A 163 -20.13 -20.69 1.50
N ALA A 164 -19.11 -19.91 1.83
CA ALA A 164 -18.84 -19.39 3.16
C ALA A 164 -18.49 -17.91 3.08
N GLY A 165 -18.82 -17.15 4.12
CA GLY A 165 -18.52 -15.72 4.18
C GLY A 165 -17.03 -15.44 4.44
N GLN A 166 -16.55 -14.30 3.97
CA GLN A 166 -15.24 -13.76 4.35
C GLN A 166 -15.22 -13.45 5.85
N VAL A 167 -14.22 -13.99 6.58
CA VAL A 167 -14.13 -13.81 8.04
C VAL A 167 -13.41 -12.52 8.40
N PHE A 168 -12.40 -12.11 7.62
CA PHE A 168 -11.68 -10.86 7.81
C PHE A 168 -11.01 -10.41 6.51
N HIS A 169 -10.65 -9.13 6.46
CA HIS A 169 -9.70 -8.55 5.51
C HIS A 169 -8.66 -7.76 6.30
N SER A 170 -7.49 -7.52 5.69
CA SER A 170 -6.44 -6.72 6.31
C SER A 170 -5.58 -6.03 5.26
N ASN A 171 -4.90 -4.95 5.67
CA ASN A 171 -3.91 -4.24 4.85
C ASN A 171 -4.53 -3.67 3.56
N GLU A 172 -5.73 -3.11 3.66
CA GLU A 172 -6.45 -2.53 2.54
C GLU A 172 -5.71 -1.31 2.01
N LYS A 173 -5.46 -1.31 0.69
CA LYS A 173 -4.81 -0.19 0.04
C LYS A 173 -5.28 -0.07 -1.41
N PHE A 174 -5.62 1.15 -1.82
CA PHE A 174 -5.73 1.48 -3.23
C PHE A 174 -4.34 1.49 -3.85
N LEU A 175 -4.14 0.64 -4.85
CA LEU A 175 -2.89 0.57 -5.60
C LEU A 175 -3.05 1.30 -6.92
N THR A 176 -2.18 2.26 -7.19
CA THR A 176 -2.10 2.96 -8.47
C THR A 176 -1.09 2.25 -9.36
N PHE A 177 -1.50 1.87 -10.56
CA PHE A 177 -0.61 1.28 -11.56
C PHE A 177 -0.59 2.18 -12.80
N GLN A 178 0.58 2.33 -13.42
CA GLN A 178 0.71 3.11 -14.66
C GLN A 178 -0.17 2.54 -15.81
N ASN A 179 -0.51 1.25 -15.77
CA ASN A 179 -1.23 0.53 -16.83
C ASN A 179 -2.40 -0.32 -16.32
N GLY A 180 -3.01 0.02 -15.17
CA GLY A 180 -4.05 -0.81 -14.53
C GLY A 180 -5.46 -0.19 -14.59
N GLY A 181 -5.90 0.24 -15.77
CA GLY A 181 -7.26 0.70 -16.01
C GLY A 181 -8.25 -0.43 -16.22
#